data_AF-A0A8T4ZZ02-F1
#
_entry.id   AF-A0A8T4ZZ02-F1
#
_cell.length_a   1.000
_cell.length_b   1.000
_cell.length_c   1.000
_cell.angle_alpha   90.00
_cell.angle_beta   90.00
_cell.angle_gamma   90.00
#
_symmetry.space_group_name_H-M   'P 1'
#
loop_
_entity.id
_entity.type
_entity.pdbx_description
1 polymer ?
#
loop_
_entity_poly.entity_id
_entity_poly.type
_entity_poly.pdbx_seq_one_letter_code
_entity_poly.pdbx_strand_id
1 'polypeptide(L)' 'SYINRRLGVTPKSHAERKSLLRKMDREDLRAIYSDVMRTLHDEAFYEGVYNPEEAEYAITQVKKMIEEFKRLN' A
#
# COMPACT_ATOMS: atom_id res chain seq x y z
N SER A 1 -10.48 6.46 -2.15
CA SER A 1 -9.55 5.32 -1.90
C SER A 1 -10.35 4.02 -1.78
N TYR A 2 -9.72 2.84 -1.91
CA TYR A 2 -10.41 1.54 -1.79
C TYR A 2 -11.21 1.40 -0.49
N ILE A 3 -10.59 1.71 0.66
CA ILE A 3 -11.23 1.65 1.98
C ILE A 3 -12.45 2.57 2.04
N ASN A 4 -12.34 3.80 1.55
CA ASN A 4 -13.48 4.73 1.54
C ASN A 4 -14.64 4.22 0.67
N ARG A 5 -14.35 3.63 -0.50
CA ARG A 5 -15.40 3.05 -1.36
C ARG A 5 -16.09 1.84 -0.73
N ARG A 6 -15.42 1.08 0.14
CA ARG A 6 -15.95 -0.14 0.75
C ARG A 6 -16.58 0.10 2.13
N LEU A 7 -16.08 1.05 2.91
CA LEU A 7 -16.47 1.30 4.30
C LEU A 7 -17.02 2.72 4.56
N GLY A 8 -16.96 3.65 3.61
CA GLY A 8 -17.36 5.05 3.81
C GLY A 8 -16.42 5.87 4.69
N VAL A 9 -15.28 5.29 5.13
CA VAL A 9 -14.33 5.93 6.06
C VAL A 9 -13.02 6.28 5.34
N THR A 10 -12.45 7.43 5.69
CA THR A 10 -11.10 7.84 5.25
C THR A 10 -10.12 7.64 6.40
N PRO A 11 -9.11 6.74 6.27
CA PRO A 11 -8.11 6.56 7.32
C PRO A 11 -7.28 7.82 7.52
N LYS A 12 -7.01 8.16 8.79
CA LYS A 12 -6.22 9.33 9.23
C LYS A 12 -4.74 9.00 9.49
N SER A 13 -4.38 7.72 9.54
CA SER A 13 -2.99 7.28 9.75
C SER A 13 -2.66 5.97 9.03
N HIS A 14 -1.35 5.66 8.91
CA HIS A 14 -0.87 4.36 8.40
C HIS A 14 -1.37 3.20 9.27
N ALA A 15 -1.35 3.36 10.60
CA ALA A 15 -1.82 2.36 11.53
C ALA A 15 -3.32 2.08 11.37
N GLU A 16 -4.14 3.14 11.27
CA GLU A 16 -5.58 3.01 11.05
C GLU A 16 -5.88 2.36 9.70
N ARG A 17 -5.20 2.78 8.63
CA ARG A 17 -5.35 2.17 7.31
C ARG A 17 -5.05 0.67 7.35
N LYS A 18 -3.93 0.27 7.98
CA LYS A 18 -3.55 -1.14 8.13
C LYS A 18 -4.60 -1.93 8.93
N SER A 19 -5.12 -1.35 10.00
CA SER A 19 -6.19 -1.96 10.80
C SER A 19 -7.48 -2.16 9.99
N LEU A 20 -7.88 -1.16 9.19
CA LEU A 20 -9.07 -1.25 8.34
C LEU A 20 -8.92 -2.30 7.24
N LEU A 21 -7.75 -2.39 6.58
CA LEU A 21 -7.49 -3.44 5.61
C LEU A 21 -7.59 -4.85 6.23
N ARG A 22 -7.03 -5.03 7.43
CA ARG A 22 -7.15 -6.29 8.16
C ARG A 22 -8.59 -6.64 8.53
N LYS A 23 -9.38 -5.67 8.99
CA LYS A 23 -10.82 -5.86 9.31
C LYS A 23 -11.67 -6.23 8.09
N MET A 24 -11.19 -5.93 6.89
CA MET A 24 -11.85 -6.28 5.63
C MET A 24 -11.31 -7.59 5.02
N ASP A 25 -10.50 -8.35 5.75
CA ASP A 25 -9.80 -9.55 5.27
C ASP A 25 -8.95 -9.29 4.01
N ARG A 26 -8.42 -8.06 3.87
CA ARG A 26 -7.50 -7.67 2.78
C ARG A 26 -6.07 -7.58 3.26
N GLU A 27 -5.59 -8.68 3.84
CA GLU A 27 -4.20 -8.80 4.29
C GLU A 27 -3.19 -8.71 3.14
N ASP A 28 -3.59 -9.14 1.94
CA ASP A 28 -2.85 -8.94 0.70
C ASP A 28 -2.53 -7.46 0.47
N LEU A 29 -3.54 -6.59 0.56
CA LEU A 29 -3.36 -5.15 0.40
C LEU A 29 -2.62 -4.53 1.57
N ARG A 30 -2.80 -5.05 2.79
CA ARG A 30 -2.08 -4.56 3.97
C ARG A 30 -0.59 -4.83 3.83
N ALA A 31 -0.21 -6.01 3.34
CA ALA A 31 1.18 -6.38 3.09
C ALA A 31 1.81 -5.46 2.03
N ILE A 32 1.20 -5.36 0.84
CA ILE A 32 1.66 -4.48 -0.23
C ILE A 32 1.81 -3.04 0.26
N TYR A 33 0.81 -2.53 0.99
CA TYR A 33 0.87 -1.19 1.54
C TYR A 33 2.03 -1.01 2.52
N SER A 34 2.28 -1.99 3.39
CA SER A 34 3.34 -1.90 4.39
C SER A 34 4.72 -1.91 3.73
N ASP A 35 4.92 -2.78 2.74
CA ASP A 35 6.19 -2.88 2.01
C ASP A 35 6.48 -1.59 1.23
N VAL A 36 5.48 -1.07 0.51
CA VAL A 36 5.62 0.17 -0.27
C VAL A 36 5.90 1.37 0.62
N MET A 37 5.19 1.50 1.76
CA MET A 37 5.41 2.60 2.69
C MET A 37 6.79 2.53 3.34
N ARG A 38 7.23 1.34 3.76
CA ARG A 38 8.57 1.15 4.32
C ARG A 38 9.64 1.56 3.30
N THR A 39 9.61 0.97 2.11
CA THR A 39 10.69 1.14 1.13
C THR A 39 10.70 2.53 0.48
N LEU A 40 9.55 3.02 0.01
CA LEU A 40 9.54 4.25 -0.80
C LEU A 40 9.38 5.52 0.04
N HIS A 41 8.67 5.44 1.17
CA HIS A 41 8.37 6.60 1.99
C HIS A 41 9.31 6.70 3.18
N ASP A 42 9.41 5.66 4.01
CA ASP A 42 10.23 5.74 5.22
C ASP A 42 11.73 5.71 4.85
N GLU A 43 12.20 4.64 4.20
CA GLU A 43 13.62 4.43 3.88
C GLU A 43 14.13 5.40 2.79
N ALA A 44 13.55 5.37 1.59
CA ALA A 44 14.07 6.15 0.47
C ALA A 44 13.84 7.65 0.62
N PHE A 45 12.66 8.08 1.07
CA PHE A 45 12.30 9.51 1.11
C PHE A 45 12.68 10.20 2.42
N TYR A 46 12.39 9.60 3.58
CA TYR A 46 12.70 10.23 4.87
C TYR A 46 14.11 9.93 5.38
N GLU A 47 14.58 8.69 5.25
CA GLU A 47 15.89 8.28 5.77
C GLU A 47 17.03 8.44 4.75
N GLY A 48 16.70 8.61 3.47
CA GLY A 48 17.69 8.72 2.38
C GLY A 48 18.39 7.40 2.05
N VAL A 49 17.85 6.27 2.50
CA VAL A 49 18.36 4.92 2.23
C VAL A 49 17.67 4.38 0.97
N TYR A 50 18.33 4.54 -0.18
CA TYR A 50 17.79 4.11 -1.47
C TYR A 50 18.44 2.81 -1.96
N ASN A 51 17.64 1.75 -2.04
CA ASN A 51 17.97 0.54 -2.78
C ASN A 51 17.15 0.51 -4.09
N PRO A 52 17.80 0.63 -5.27
CA PRO A 52 17.10 0.65 -6.56
C PRO A 52 16.27 -0.61 -6.83
N GLU A 53 16.77 -1.79 -6.44
CA GLU A 53 16.09 -3.07 -6.69
C GLU A 53 14.81 -3.19 -5.85
N GLU A 54 14.88 -2.80 -4.57
CA GLU A 54 13.71 -2.78 -3.69
C GLU A 54 12.69 -1.74 -4.14
N ALA A 55 13.13 -0.57 -4.59
CA ALA A 55 12.25 0.46 -5.11
C ALA A 55 11.53 0.00 -6.39
N GLU A 56 12.26 -0.60 -7.33
CA GLU A 56 11.68 -1.17 -8.55
C GLU A 56 10.67 -2.28 -8.24
N TYR A 57 11.01 -3.15 -7.29
CA TYR A 57 10.10 -4.19 -6.83
C TYR A 57 8.82 -3.62 -6.22
N ALA A 58 8.93 -2.66 -5.30
CA ALA A 58 7.78 -2.00 -4.66
C ALA A 58 6.89 -1.31 -5.69
N ILE A 59 7.47 -0.58 -6.65
CA ILE A 59 6.74 0.07 -7.75
C ILE A 59 6.03 -0.99 -8.62
N THR A 60 6.68 -2.10 -8.91
CA THR A 60 6.10 -3.20 -9.69
C THR A 60 4.90 -3.83 -8.98
N GLN A 61 4.97 -4.03 -7.67
CA GLN A 61 3.82 -4.53 -6.89
C GLN A 61 2.62 -3.57 -6.96
N VAL A 62 2.87 -2.26 -6.84
CA VAL A 62 1.80 -1.24 -6.98
C VAL A 62 1.19 -1.25 -8.37
N LYS A 63 2.01 -1.35 -9.42
CA LYS A 63 1.53 -1.44 -10.82
C LYS A 63 0.63 -2.65 -11.02
N LYS A 64 1.07 -3.84 -10.58
CA LYS A 64 0.29 -5.08 -10.66
C LYS A 64 -1.05 -4.95 -9.95
N MET A 65 -1.03 -4.45 -8.72
CA MET A 65 -2.24 -4.18 -7.95
C MET A 65 -3.20 -3.25 -8.72
N ILE A 66 -2.71 -2.11 -9.24
CA ILE A 66 -3.56 -1.18 -10.00
C ILE A 66 -4.19 -1.87 -11.22
N GLU A 67 -3.44 -2.67 -11.97
CA GLU A 67 -3.97 -3.40 -13.12
C GLU A 67 -5.02 -4.45 -12.73
N GLU A 68 -4.84 -5.17 -11.63
CA GLU A 68 -5.86 -6.08 -11.10
C GLU A 68 -7.13 -5.32 -10.71
N PHE A 69 -6.99 -4.17 -10.05
CA PHE A 69 -8.12 -3.31 -9.71
C PHE A 69 -8.86 -2.77 -10.93
N LYS A 70 -8.16 -2.51 -12.05
CA LYS A 70 -8.81 -2.10 -13.30
C LYS A 70 -9.59 -3.23 -13.96
N ARG A 71 -9.16 -4.49 -13.83
CA ARG A 71 -9.86 -5.65 -14.39
C ARG A 71 -11.13 -6.04 -13.62
N LEU A 72 -11.19 -5.67 -12.34
CA LEU A 72 -12.30 -5.99 -11.44
C LEU A 72 -13.39 -4.90 -11.38
N ASN A 73 -13.22 -3.79 -12.11
CA ASN A 73 -14.22 -2.71 -12.27
C ASN A 73 -14.63 -2.60 -13.74
#